data_AF-A0A7K7AMJ1-F1
#
_entry.id   AF-A0A7K7AMJ1-F1
#
_cell.length_a   1.000
_cell.length_b   1.000
_cell.length_c   1.000
_cell.angle_alpha   90.00
_cell.angle_beta   90.00
_cell.angle_gamma   90.00
#
_symmetry.space_group_name_H-M   'P 1'
#
loop_
_entity.id
_entity.type
_entity.pdbx_description
1 polymer ?
#
loop_
_entity_poly.entity_id
_entity_poly.type
_entity_poly.pdbx_seq_one_letter_code
_entity_poly.pdbx_strand_id
1 'polypeptide(L)'
;MKDLRRYLVLKYIQYLVLSSPNVASTFLGLLGSTYTLLLLQSAKVSSKSTTVLISSIAKADVLVAVCVVSDLIIWTFDVNVSSTALMSALLQNLLTANTHISCLLLSCIAFEAYLITFFPVESRRVRTVRNAKQTARIIWILVIAECVILLMEDFLKANSASALISSHCTWLSHFSGRAADLLRSLSYFLGILLRIVNVYFYYKIFFSMSNR
;
A
#
# COMPACT_ATOMS: atom_id res chain seq x y z
N MET A 1 -3.50 23.31 2.15
CA MET A 1 -2.40 22.62 1.40
C MET A 1 -1.16 22.34 2.24
N LYS A 2 -0.85 23.15 3.28
CA LYS A 2 0.30 22.89 4.18
C LYS A 2 0.15 21.57 4.95
N ASP A 3 -1.06 21.25 5.41
CA ASP A 3 -1.33 20.05 6.22
C ASP A 3 -1.21 18.75 5.42
N LEU A 4 -1.65 18.78 4.16
CA LEU A 4 -1.50 17.67 3.22
C LEU A 4 -0.02 17.34 2.94
N ARG A 5 0.84 18.37 2.90
CA ARG A 5 2.29 18.20 2.71
C ARG A 5 2.93 17.56 3.95
N ARG A 6 2.52 17.98 5.15
CA ARG A 6 3.00 17.39 6.41
C ARG A 6 2.60 15.92 6.53
N TYR A 7 1.36 15.59 6.17
CA TYR A 7 0.90 14.20 6.10
C TYR A 7 1.73 13.37 5.12
N LEU A 8 2.02 13.89 3.92
CA LEU A 8 2.85 13.19 2.93
C LEU A 8 4.27 12.93 3.44
N VAL A 9 4.90 13.90 4.11
CA VAL A 9 6.23 13.72 4.70
C VAL A 9 6.20 12.63 5.76
N LEU A 10 5.20 12.63 6.62
CA LEU A 10 5.01 11.60 7.64
C LEU A 10 4.84 10.21 7.01
N LYS A 11 4.03 10.08 5.96
CA LYS A 11 3.84 8.83 5.23
C LYS A 11 5.10 8.37 4.50
N TYR A 12 5.86 9.30 3.94
CA TYR A 12 7.15 9.01 3.34
C TYR A 12 8.13 8.44 4.37
N ILE A 13 8.23 9.08 5.54
CA ILE A 13 9.06 8.59 6.64
C ILE A 13 8.57 7.21 7.10
N GLN A 14 7.26 7.03 7.27
CA GLN A 14 6.65 5.79 7.74
C GLN A 14 6.89 4.59 6.82
N TYR A 15 6.81 4.76 5.49
CA TYR A 15 6.85 3.61 4.57
C TYR A 15 8.16 3.47 3.79
N LEU A 16 8.87 4.57 3.51
CA LEU A 16 10.11 4.53 2.72
C LEU A 16 11.37 4.60 3.58
N VAL A 17 11.33 5.28 4.73
CA VAL A 17 12.50 5.46 5.61
C VAL A 17 12.51 4.43 6.74
N LEU A 18 11.41 4.33 7.48
CA LEU A 18 11.24 3.36 8.58
C LEU A 18 10.79 2.03 7.99
N SER A 19 11.75 1.14 7.74
CA SER A 19 11.43 -0.20 7.24
C SER A 19 10.75 -1.09 8.28
N SER A 20 10.66 -0.67 9.55
CA SER A 20 10.02 -1.44 10.63
C SER A 20 8.74 -0.74 11.15
N PRO A 21 7.64 -1.50 11.34
CA PRO A 21 6.39 -0.96 11.87
C PRO A 21 6.53 -0.70 13.38
N ASN A 22 6.85 0.54 13.76
CA ASN A 22 6.72 0.96 15.15
C ASN A 22 5.25 1.27 15.45
N VAL A 23 4.69 0.72 16.54
CA VAL A 23 3.29 0.92 16.97
C VAL A 23 2.89 2.39 16.97
N ALA A 24 3.78 3.26 17.49
CA ALA A 24 3.58 4.71 17.48
C ALA A 24 3.46 5.28 16.06
N SER A 25 4.27 4.81 15.11
CA SER A 25 4.21 5.23 13.70
C SER A 25 2.92 4.79 13.03
N THR A 26 2.43 3.58 13.35
CA THR A 26 1.16 3.07 12.80
C THR A 26 -0.02 3.88 13.32
N PHE A 27 -0.03 4.20 14.61
CA PHE A 27 -1.07 5.02 15.23
C PHE A 27 -1.07 6.46 14.72
N LEU A 28 0.12 7.08 14.64
CA LEU A 28 0.27 8.43 14.07
C LEU A 28 -0.14 8.46 12.59
N GLY A 29 0.22 7.41 11.85
CA GLY A 29 -0.20 7.18 10.47
C GLY A 29 -1.71 7.10 10.34
N LEU A 30 -2.39 6.38 11.25
CA LEU A 30 -3.84 6.23 11.25
C LEU A 30 -4.56 7.55 11.52
N LEU A 31 -4.16 8.29 12.55
CA LEU A 31 -4.73 9.60 12.88
C LEU A 31 -4.52 10.60 11.73
N GLY A 32 -3.36 10.54 11.08
CA GLY A 32 -3.10 11.33 9.87
C GLY A 32 -4.02 10.96 8.71
N SER A 33 -4.29 9.66 8.51
CA SER A 33 -5.12 9.17 7.40
C SER A 33 -6.59 9.51 7.59
N THR A 34 -7.12 9.39 8.82
CA THR A 34 -8.50 9.82 9.13
C THR A 34 -8.66 11.33 8.99
N TYR A 35 -7.73 12.11 9.53
CA TYR A 35 -7.73 13.57 9.39
C TYR A 35 -7.68 14.02 7.93
N THR A 36 -6.86 13.36 7.10
CA THR A 36 -6.78 13.70 5.67
C THR A 36 -8.02 13.32 4.88
N LEU A 37 -8.70 12.20 5.19
CA LEU A 37 -9.98 11.86 4.58
C LEU A 37 -11.06 12.91 4.91
N LEU A 38 -11.14 13.34 6.17
CA LEU A 38 -12.06 14.41 6.58
C LEU A 38 -11.76 15.72 5.86
N LEU A 39 -10.48 16.08 5.73
CA LEU A 39 -10.04 17.25 4.97
C LEU A 39 -10.41 17.15 3.48
N LEU A 40 -10.23 15.98 2.87
CA LEU A 40 -10.51 15.73 1.45
C LEU A 40 -12.01 15.63 1.14
N GLN A 41 -12.84 15.29 2.12
CA GLN A 41 -14.30 15.32 2.02
C GLN A 41 -14.87 16.75 2.08
N SER A 42 -14.08 17.73 2.55
CA SER A 42 -14.51 19.13 2.58
C SER A 42 -14.62 19.72 1.17
N ALA A 43 -15.74 20.38 0.88
CA ALA A 43 -16.06 21.03 -0.40
C ALA A 43 -15.04 22.10 -0.85
N LYS A 44 -14.09 22.49 0.01
CA LYS A 44 -13.04 23.47 -0.28
C LYS A 44 -11.83 22.91 -1.03
N VAL A 45 -11.70 21.59 -1.20
CA VAL A 45 -10.48 21.00 -1.79
C VAL A 45 -10.66 20.73 -3.29
N SER A 46 -9.92 21.47 -4.10
CA SER A 46 -9.81 21.29 -5.55
C SER A 46 -9.42 19.85 -5.90
N SER A 47 -10.17 19.22 -6.81
CA SER A 47 -9.95 17.86 -7.32
C SER A 47 -8.69 17.78 -8.19
N LYS A 48 -7.52 17.73 -7.55
CA LYS A 48 -6.23 17.52 -8.22
C LYS A 48 -5.89 16.03 -8.30
N SER A 49 -5.02 15.68 -9.26
CA SER A 49 -4.44 14.33 -9.38
C SER A 49 -3.87 13.84 -8.04
N THR A 50 -3.03 14.66 -7.42
CA THR A 50 -2.37 14.33 -6.15
C THR A 50 -3.36 14.07 -5.01
N THR A 51 -4.48 14.81 -4.94
CA THR A 51 -5.50 14.59 -3.90
C THR A 51 -6.21 13.25 -4.05
N VAL A 52 -6.35 12.72 -5.28
CA VAL A 52 -6.90 11.37 -5.51
C VAL A 52 -5.93 10.30 -5.01
N LEU A 53 -4.64 10.44 -5.31
CA LEU A 53 -3.61 9.49 -4.85
C LEU A 53 -3.54 9.47 -3.32
N ILE A 54 -3.56 10.64 -2.68
CA ILE A 54 -3.55 10.78 -1.22
C ILE A 54 -4.82 10.18 -0.59
N SER A 55 -5.99 10.41 -1.18
CA SER A 55 -7.22 9.77 -0.72
C SER A 55 -7.12 8.25 -0.80
N SER A 56 -6.49 7.71 -1.84
CA SER A 56 -6.28 6.27 -1.99
C SER A 56 -5.36 5.69 -0.90
N ILE A 57 -4.27 6.40 -0.55
CA ILE A 57 -3.39 6.01 0.58
C ILE A 57 -4.20 5.98 1.88
N ALA A 58 -4.94 7.05 2.16
CA ALA A 58 -5.70 7.15 3.40
C ALA A 58 -6.80 6.08 3.53
N LYS A 59 -7.44 5.68 2.42
CA LYS A 59 -8.39 4.57 2.40
C LYS A 59 -7.73 3.22 2.74
N ALA A 60 -6.53 2.98 2.22
CA ALA A 60 -5.79 1.75 2.50
C ALA A 60 -5.40 1.66 4.00
N ASP A 61 -4.94 2.77 4.58
CA ASP A 61 -4.63 2.82 6.01
C ASP A 61 -5.86 2.59 6.91
N VAL A 62 -7.02 3.18 6.55
CA VAL A 62 -8.27 2.97 7.30
C VAL A 62 -8.73 1.52 7.20
N LEU A 63 -8.60 0.88 6.04
CA LEU A 63 -8.95 -0.53 5.86
C LEU A 63 -8.14 -1.41 6.83
N VAL A 64 -6.83 -1.20 6.90
CA VAL A 64 -5.95 -1.92 7.84
C VAL A 64 -6.36 -1.66 9.28
N ALA A 65 -6.67 -0.42 9.63
CA ALA A 65 -7.06 -0.08 10.99
C ALA A 65 -8.34 -0.79 11.43
N VAL A 66 -9.33 -0.86 10.54
CA VAL A 66 -10.55 -1.65 10.79
C VAL A 66 -10.19 -3.11 11.02
N CYS A 67 -9.34 -3.70 10.18
CA CYS A 67 -8.92 -5.10 10.34
C CYS A 67 -8.17 -5.36 11.67
N VAL A 68 -7.26 -4.47 12.07
CA VAL A 68 -6.54 -4.58 13.36
C VAL A 68 -7.52 -4.47 14.54
N VAL A 69 -8.45 -3.52 14.49
CA VAL A 69 -9.47 -3.36 15.55
C VAL A 69 -10.38 -4.58 15.62
N SER A 70 -10.79 -5.14 14.47
CA SER A 70 -11.58 -6.37 14.42
C SER A 70 -10.84 -7.56 15.01
N ASP A 71 -9.53 -7.72 14.73
CA ASP A 71 -8.70 -8.79 15.30
C ASP A 71 -8.58 -8.66 16.83
N LEU A 72 -8.34 -7.43 17.33
CA LEU A 72 -8.30 -7.16 18.76
C LEU A 72 -9.63 -7.48 19.46
N ILE A 73 -10.76 -7.14 18.83
CA ILE A 73 -12.10 -7.47 19.34
C ILE A 73 -12.26 -8.99 19.43
N ILE A 74 -11.95 -9.73 18.35
CA ILE A 74 -12.06 -11.19 18.32
C ILE A 74 -11.19 -11.82 19.42
N TRP A 75 -9.96 -11.33 19.59
CA TRP A 75 -9.06 -11.77 20.65
C TRP A 75 -9.63 -11.52 22.06
N THR A 76 -10.24 -10.35 22.30
CA THR A 76 -10.84 -10.03 23.61
C THR A 76 -12.10 -10.85 23.93
N PHE A 77 -12.84 -11.31 22.92
CA PHE A 77 -14.09 -12.05 23.10
C PHE A 77 -13.93 -13.58 23.00
N ASP A 78 -12.69 -14.08 22.90
CA ASP A 78 -12.33 -15.52 22.89
C ASP A 78 -13.19 -16.37 21.92
N VAL A 79 -13.50 -15.82 20.75
CA VAL A 79 -14.36 -16.48 19.77
C VAL A 79 -13.55 -17.48 18.94
N ASN A 80 -13.66 -18.77 19.30
CA ASN A 80 -13.27 -20.00 18.58
C ASN A 80 -11.91 -20.02 17.83
N VAL A 81 -11.04 -20.89 18.34
CA VAL A 81 -9.62 -21.18 18.02
C VAL A 81 -9.31 -21.56 16.55
N SER A 82 -10.29 -21.92 15.71
CA SER A 82 -10.02 -22.25 14.29
C SER A 82 -10.08 -21.04 13.34
N SER A 83 -10.81 -19.99 13.71
CA SER A 83 -10.93 -18.75 12.92
C SER A 83 -9.73 -17.82 13.10
N THR A 84 -9.05 -17.92 14.25
CA THR A 84 -7.95 -17.02 14.65
C THR A 84 -6.71 -17.18 13.77
N ALA A 85 -6.34 -18.41 13.39
CA ALA A 85 -5.18 -18.64 12.53
C ALA A 85 -5.37 -18.03 11.13
N LEU A 86 -6.54 -18.23 10.51
CA LEU A 86 -6.86 -17.64 9.22
C LEU A 86 -6.99 -16.11 9.29
N MET A 87 -7.60 -15.59 10.35
CA MET A 87 -7.73 -14.14 10.56
C MET A 87 -6.35 -13.49 10.73
N SER A 88 -5.45 -14.13 11.47
CA SER A 88 -4.08 -13.64 11.66
C SER A 88 -3.27 -13.62 10.36
N ALA A 89 -3.40 -14.66 9.52
CA ALA A 89 -2.78 -14.71 8.19
C ALA A 89 -3.36 -13.64 7.26
N LEU A 90 -4.68 -13.46 7.27
CA LEU A 90 -5.36 -12.41 6.52
C LEU A 90 -4.88 -11.02 6.96
N LEU A 91 -4.74 -10.78 8.27
CA LEU A 91 -4.26 -9.51 8.81
C LEU A 91 -2.82 -9.23 8.37
N GLN A 92 -1.92 -10.21 8.44
CA GLN A 92 -0.54 -10.07 7.97
C GLN A 92 -0.46 -9.80 6.47
N ASN A 93 -1.28 -10.49 5.66
CA ASN A 93 -1.37 -10.28 4.23
C ASN A 93 -1.91 -8.88 3.89
N LEU A 94 -2.91 -8.39 4.62
CA LEU A 94 -3.47 -7.04 4.47
C LEU A 94 -2.49 -5.95 4.89
N LEU A 95 -1.74 -6.14 5.97
CA LEU A 95 -0.67 -5.24 6.40
C LEU A 95 0.41 -5.12 5.32
N THR A 96 0.84 -6.26 4.79
CA THR A 96 1.83 -6.32 3.71
C THR A 96 1.32 -5.61 2.46
N ALA A 97 0.09 -5.90 2.03
CA ALA A 97 -0.55 -5.21 0.92
C ALA A 97 -0.67 -3.70 1.11
N ASN A 98 -1.02 -3.24 2.32
CA ASN A 98 -1.08 -1.81 2.60
C ASN A 98 0.30 -1.15 2.47
N THR A 99 1.38 -1.82 2.86
CA THR A 99 2.74 -1.30 2.62
C THR A 99 3.05 -1.21 1.12
N HIS A 100 2.69 -2.21 0.32
CA HIS A 100 2.91 -2.19 -1.14
C HIS A 100 2.09 -1.09 -1.83
N ILE A 101 0.79 -0.96 -1.50
CA ILE A 101 -0.09 0.11 -2.00
C ILE A 101 0.49 1.48 -1.65
N SER A 102 0.85 1.67 -0.39
CA SER A 102 1.37 2.95 0.11
C SER A 102 2.70 3.32 -0.57
N CYS A 103 3.61 2.35 -0.76
CA CYS A 103 4.89 2.57 -1.43
C CYS A 103 4.70 2.95 -2.91
N LEU A 104 3.83 2.23 -3.63
CA LEU A 104 3.52 2.52 -5.04
C LEU A 104 2.88 3.90 -5.21
N LEU A 105 1.88 4.22 -4.40
CA LEU A 105 1.19 5.51 -4.45
C LEU A 105 2.11 6.68 -4.07
N LEU A 106 2.95 6.53 -3.05
CA LEU A 106 3.95 7.54 -2.68
C LEU A 106 4.94 7.80 -3.83
N SER A 107 5.36 6.74 -4.52
CA SER A 107 6.25 6.86 -5.68
C SER A 107 5.58 7.55 -6.86
N CYS A 108 4.29 7.29 -7.11
CA CYS A 108 3.51 8.05 -8.08
C CYS A 108 3.43 9.53 -7.72
N ILE A 109 3.28 9.88 -6.44
CA ILE A 109 3.24 11.27 -5.97
C ILE A 109 4.61 11.95 -6.14
N ALA A 110 5.70 11.26 -5.82
CA ALA A 110 7.06 11.77 -6.03
C ALA A 110 7.35 11.98 -7.52
N PHE A 111 6.90 11.06 -8.39
CA PHE A 111 6.99 11.20 -9.83
C PHE A 111 6.14 12.37 -10.35
N GLU A 112 4.93 12.58 -9.83
CA GLU A 112 4.11 13.76 -10.17
C GLU A 112 4.84 15.05 -9.78
N ALA A 113 5.46 15.11 -8.60
CA ALA A 113 6.24 16.26 -8.15
C ALA A 113 7.49 16.51 -9.04
N TYR A 114 8.17 15.45 -9.45
CA TYR A 114 9.27 15.51 -10.41
C TYR A 114 8.82 16.10 -11.76
N LEU A 115 7.72 15.60 -12.32
CA LEU A 115 7.18 16.07 -13.59
C LEU A 115 6.78 17.55 -13.53
N ILE A 116 6.17 18.00 -12.43
CA ILE A 116 5.83 19.41 -12.23
C ILE A 116 7.09 20.29 -12.20
N THR A 117 8.18 19.79 -11.62
CA THR A 117 9.42 20.56 -11.44
C THR A 117 10.21 20.69 -12.74
N PHE A 118 10.32 19.61 -13.52
CA PHE A 118 11.18 19.57 -14.71
C PHE A 118 10.45 19.69 -16.04
N PHE A 119 9.19 19.25 -16.13
CA PHE A 119 8.41 19.19 -17.38
C PHE A 119 6.98 19.72 -17.20
N PRO A 120 6.80 20.99 -16.76
CA PRO A 120 5.49 21.52 -16.39
C PRO A 120 4.50 21.60 -17.57
N VAL A 121 4.99 21.79 -18.80
CA VAL A 121 4.16 21.96 -19.99
C VAL A 121 3.75 20.60 -20.55
N GLU A 122 4.70 19.68 -20.72
CA GLU A 122 4.50 18.34 -21.27
C GLU A 122 3.67 17.45 -20.33
N SER A 123 3.91 17.56 -19.01
CA SER A 123 3.22 16.74 -18.01
C SER A 123 1.74 17.10 -17.83
N ARG A 124 1.28 18.23 -18.38
CA ARG A 124 -0.12 18.70 -18.22
C ARG A 124 -1.15 17.71 -18.75
N ARG A 125 -0.83 16.98 -19.82
CA ARG A 125 -1.70 15.93 -20.40
C ARG A 125 -1.73 14.65 -19.56
N VAL A 126 -0.64 14.33 -18.87
CA VAL A 126 -0.53 13.11 -18.05
C VAL A 126 -1.14 13.33 -16.66
N ARG A 127 -1.01 14.53 -16.10
CA ARG A 127 -1.46 14.93 -14.74
C ARG A 127 -2.96 15.20 -14.64
N THR A 128 -3.78 14.35 -15.25
CA THR A 128 -5.24 14.45 -15.14
C THR A 128 -5.76 13.61 -13.98
N VAL A 129 -6.87 14.04 -13.39
CA VAL A 129 -7.57 13.29 -12.33
C VAL A 129 -8.00 11.90 -12.82
N ARG A 130 -8.35 11.78 -14.11
CA ARG A 130 -8.75 10.51 -14.72
C ARG A 130 -7.60 9.51 -14.69
N ASN A 131 -6.40 9.93 -15.10
CA ASN A 131 -5.21 9.07 -15.11
C ASN A 131 -4.80 8.69 -13.69
N ALA A 132 -4.89 9.63 -12.73
CA ALA A 132 -4.62 9.33 -11.32
C ALA A 132 -5.59 8.28 -10.76
N LYS A 133 -6.89 8.39 -11.07
CA LYS A 133 -7.90 7.39 -10.70
C LYS A 133 -7.62 6.03 -11.33
N GLN A 134 -7.25 5.99 -12.62
CA GLN A 134 -6.91 4.75 -13.31
C GLN A 134 -5.66 4.10 -12.70
N THR A 135 -4.61 4.88 -12.47
CA THR A 135 -3.37 4.40 -11.85
C THR A 135 -3.64 3.82 -10.46
N ALA A 136 -4.40 4.53 -9.62
CA ALA A 136 -4.80 4.02 -8.32
C ALA A 136 -5.60 2.71 -8.43
N ARG A 137 -6.56 2.61 -9.35
CA ARG A 137 -7.33 1.37 -9.59
C ARG A 137 -6.42 0.20 -10.00
N ILE A 138 -5.46 0.43 -10.89
CA ILE A 138 -4.50 -0.61 -11.32
C ILE A 138 -3.68 -1.08 -10.13
N ILE A 139 -3.17 -0.16 -9.30
CA ILE A 139 -2.42 -0.51 -8.09
C ILE A 139 -3.27 -1.36 -7.14
N TRP A 140 -4.53 -0.97 -6.91
CA TRP A 140 -5.46 -1.75 -6.09
C TRP A 140 -5.69 -3.16 -6.63
N ILE A 141 -5.94 -3.30 -7.94
CA ILE A 141 -6.16 -4.62 -8.56
C ILE A 141 -4.91 -5.49 -8.41
N LEU A 142 -3.72 -4.93 -8.67
CA LEU A 142 -2.47 -5.66 -8.59
C LEU A 142 -2.18 -6.16 -7.17
N VAL A 143 -2.43 -5.33 -6.16
CA VAL A 143 -2.21 -5.72 -4.76
C VAL A 143 -3.31 -6.66 -4.25
N ILE A 144 -4.56 -6.50 -4.68
CA ILE A 144 -5.61 -7.48 -4.36
C ILE A 144 -5.27 -8.85 -4.96
N ALA A 145 -4.77 -8.88 -6.20
CA ALA A 145 -4.33 -10.12 -6.84
C ALA A 145 -3.18 -10.77 -6.05
N GLU A 146 -2.21 -9.98 -5.60
CA GLU A 146 -1.15 -10.44 -4.68
C GLU A 146 -1.72 -11.05 -3.40
N CYS A 147 -2.62 -10.36 -2.70
CA CYS A 147 -3.26 -10.88 -1.50
C CYS A 147 -3.98 -12.20 -1.74
N VAL A 148 -4.72 -12.32 -2.86
CA VAL A 148 -5.49 -13.52 -3.18
C VAL A 148 -4.57 -14.70 -3.41
N ILE A 149 -3.44 -14.51 -4.10
CA ILE A 149 -2.45 -15.58 -4.36
C ILE A 149 -1.84 -16.06 -3.03
N LEU A 150 -1.44 -15.13 -2.16
CA LEU A 150 -0.86 -15.47 -0.85
C LEU A 150 -1.87 -16.17 0.05
N LEU A 151 -3.11 -15.68 0.09
CA LEU A 151 -4.19 -16.29 0.86
C LEU A 151 -4.50 -17.73 0.36
N MET A 152 -4.51 -17.94 -0.96
CA MET A 152 -4.72 -19.27 -1.55
C MET A 152 -3.59 -20.24 -1.19
N GLU A 153 -2.33 -19.76 -1.12
CA GLU A 153 -1.21 -20.57 -0.65
C GLU A 153 -1.39 -21.00 0.82
N ASP A 154 -1.74 -20.05 1.70
CA ASP A 154 -1.97 -20.32 3.12
C ASP A 154 -3.11 -21.34 3.33
N PHE A 155 -4.21 -21.19 2.58
CA PHE A 155 -5.33 -22.14 2.60
C PHE A 155 -4.93 -23.54 2.11
N LEU A 156 -4.21 -23.63 1.00
CA LEU A 156 -3.76 -24.92 0.44
C LEU A 156 -2.80 -25.62 1.40
N LYS A 157 -1.91 -24.87 2.06
CA LYS A 157 -0.97 -25.39 3.06
C LYS A 157 -1.70 -25.91 4.30
N ALA A 158 -2.68 -25.17 4.81
CA ALA A 158 -3.50 -25.61 5.95
C ALA A 158 -4.30 -26.89 5.65
N ASN A 159 -4.84 -27.02 4.43
CA ASN A 159 -5.66 -28.17 4.04
C ASN A 159 -4.83 -29.42 3.68
N SER A 160 -3.59 -29.24 3.23
CA SER A 160 -2.66 -30.34 2.97
C SER A 160 -2.22 -31.10 4.24
N ALA A 161 -2.29 -30.43 5.41
CA ALA A 161 -1.99 -31.04 6.70
C ALA A 161 -3.15 -31.93 7.22
N SER A 162 -4.36 -31.79 6.68
CA SER A 162 -5.58 -32.44 7.19
C SER A 162 -6.21 -33.47 6.25
N ALA A 163 -5.86 -33.52 4.96
CA ALA A 163 -6.52 -34.42 4.00
C ALA A 163 -5.57 -35.07 2.98
N LEU A 164 -5.63 -36.40 2.92
CA LEU A 164 -5.08 -37.28 1.90
C LEU A 164 -5.84 -37.08 0.56
N ILE A 165 -5.58 -36.03 -0.24
CA ILE A 165 -6.41 -35.77 -1.45
C ILE A 165 -5.65 -35.25 -2.69
N SER A 166 -5.84 -36.00 -3.80
CA SER A 166 -5.87 -35.63 -5.24
C SER A 166 -4.66 -34.98 -5.94
N SER A 167 -4.22 -35.60 -7.05
CA SER A 167 -3.14 -35.10 -7.92
C SER A 167 -3.39 -33.69 -8.47
N HIS A 168 -4.64 -33.27 -8.67
CA HIS A 168 -4.97 -31.92 -9.13
C HIS A 168 -4.73 -30.85 -8.06
N CYS A 169 -4.88 -31.19 -6.77
CA CYS A 169 -4.61 -30.27 -5.66
C CYS A 169 -3.09 -30.04 -5.50
N THR A 170 -2.28 -31.05 -5.78
CA THR A 170 -0.80 -30.93 -5.74
C THR A 170 -0.25 -30.01 -6.83
N TRP A 171 -0.82 -30.02 -8.03
CA TRP A 171 -0.40 -29.14 -9.12
C TRP A 171 -0.77 -27.68 -8.85
N LEU A 172 -1.99 -27.44 -8.34
CA LEU A 172 -2.43 -26.09 -7.97
C LEU A 172 -1.58 -25.51 -6.84
N SER A 173 -1.25 -26.30 -5.82
CA SER A 173 -0.38 -25.91 -4.72
C SER A 173 1.05 -25.62 -5.18
N HIS A 174 1.60 -26.42 -6.10
CA HIS A 174 2.91 -26.16 -6.67
C HIS A 174 2.92 -24.87 -7.52
N PHE A 175 1.86 -24.63 -8.29
CA PHE A 175 1.75 -23.42 -9.10
C PHE A 175 1.56 -22.18 -8.22
N SER A 176 0.72 -22.24 -7.19
CA SER A 176 0.52 -21.13 -6.25
C SER A 176 1.79 -20.81 -5.46
N GLY A 177 2.54 -21.82 -5.00
CA GLY A 177 3.79 -21.61 -4.29
C GLY A 177 4.87 -20.95 -5.17
N ARG A 178 5.07 -21.44 -6.40
CA ARG A 178 6.00 -20.79 -7.35
C ARG A 178 5.56 -19.36 -7.69
N ALA A 179 4.26 -19.13 -7.85
CA ALA A 179 3.74 -17.80 -8.12
C ALA A 179 3.97 -16.86 -6.93
N ALA A 180 3.73 -17.32 -5.71
CA ALA A 180 3.93 -16.55 -4.48
C ALA A 180 5.40 -16.21 -4.23
N ASP A 181 6.32 -17.17 -4.43
CA ASP A 181 7.77 -16.94 -4.30
C ASP A 181 8.24 -15.89 -5.31
N LEU A 182 7.80 -16.01 -6.56
CA LEU A 182 8.11 -15.05 -7.61
C LEU A 182 7.55 -13.67 -7.27
N LEU A 183 6.32 -13.62 -6.76
CA LEU A 183 5.68 -12.36 -6.33
C LEU A 183 6.44 -11.71 -5.17
N ARG A 184 6.86 -12.50 -4.18
CA ARG A 184 7.61 -12.02 -3.01
C ARG A 184 8.97 -11.46 -3.41
N SER A 185 9.66 -12.14 -4.33
CA SER A 185 10.91 -11.64 -4.92
C SER A 185 10.69 -10.36 -5.72
N LEU A 186 9.64 -10.30 -6.55
CA LEU A 186 9.31 -9.10 -7.32
C LEU A 186 8.94 -7.93 -6.42
N SER A 187 8.15 -8.16 -5.37
CA SER A 187 7.78 -7.10 -4.42
C SER A 187 9.00 -6.57 -3.67
N TYR A 188 9.89 -7.46 -3.23
CA TYR A 188 11.15 -7.05 -2.59
C TYR A 188 12.00 -6.17 -3.52
N PHE A 189 12.18 -6.61 -4.77
CA PHE A 189 12.92 -5.84 -5.78
C PHE A 189 12.24 -4.50 -6.09
N LEU A 190 10.92 -4.51 -6.23
CA LEU A 190 10.11 -3.32 -6.46
C LEU A 190 10.23 -2.34 -5.30
N GLY A 191 10.19 -2.81 -4.05
CA GLY A 191 10.38 -1.99 -2.85
C GLY A 191 11.75 -1.28 -2.83
N ILE A 192 12.83 -2.00 -3.18
CA ILE A 192 14.17 -1.41 -3.31
C ILE A 192 14.20 -0.37 -4.44
N LEU A 193 13.67 -0.71 -5.62
CA LEU A 193 13.66 0.17 -6.78
C LEU A 193 12.88 1.45 -6.47
N LEU A 194 11.72 1.36 -5.83
CA LEU A 194 10.91 2.50 -5.42
C LEU A 194 11.65 3.37 -4.40
N ARG A 195 12.39 2.79 -3.45
CA ARG A 195 13.24 3.57 -2.53
C ARG A 195 14.31 4.35 -3.27
N ILE A 196 15.05 3.69 -4.17
CA ILE A 196 16.13 4.33 -4.96
C ILE A 196 15.56 5.45 -5.84
N VAL A 197 14.49 5.17 -6.59
CA VAL A 197 13.85 6.13 -7.48
C VAL A 197 13.31 7.34 -6.69
N ASN A 198 12.70 7.11 -5.53
CA ASN A 198 12.24 8.21 -4.69
C ASN A 198 13.41 9.06 -4.19
N VAL A 199 14.48 8.47 -3.66
CA VAL A 199 15.68 9.21 -3.24
C VAL A 199 16.25 10.03 -4.40
N TYR A 200 16.32 9.45 -5.60
CA TYR A 200 16.75 10.16 -6.81
C TYR A 200 15.86 11.36 -7.14
N PHE A 201 14.53 11.21 -7.07
CA PHE A 201 13.61 12.33 -7.30
C PHE A 201 13.81 13.44 -6.26
N TYR A 202 13.96 13.10 -4.99
CA TYR A 202 14.22 14.09 -3.93
C TYR A 202 15.54 14.82 -4.15
N TYR A 203 16.61 14.08 -4.42
CA TYR A 203 17.92 14.65 -4.73
C TYR A 203 17.84 15.63 -5.90
N LYS A 204 17.24 15.19 -7.02
CA LYS A 204 17.18 16.02 -8.22
C LYS A 204 16.33 17.27 -8.01
N ILE A 205 15.17 17.16 -7.35
CA ILE A 205 14.32 18.32 -7.04
C ILE A 205 15.08 19.33 -6.17
N PHE A 206 15.71 18.87 -5.09
CA PHE A 206 16.41 19.75 -4.16
C PHE A 206 17.60 20.46 -4.81
N PHE A 207 18.45 19.73 -5.53
CA PHE A 207 19.63 20.30 -6.16
C PHE A 207 19.29 21.22 -7.34
N SER A 208 18.22 20.91 -8.09
CA SER A 208 17.76 21.80 -9.18
C SER A 208 17.20 23.13 -8.69
N MET A 209 16.62 23.17 -7.48
CA MET A 209 16.12 24.40 -6.87
C MET A 209 17.25 25.25 -6.27
N SER A 210 18.37 24.65 -5.89
CA SER A 210 19.55 25.39 -5.40
C SER A 210 20.31 26.12 -6.51
N ASN A 211 20.08 25.75 -7.78
CA ASN A 211 20.81 26.29 -8.93
C ASN A 211 20.00 27.32 -9.74
N ARG A 212 18.90 27.81 -9.17
CA ARG A 212 18.02 28.87 -9.67
C ARG A 212 18.02 30.03 -8.71
#